data_AF-A0ABD7CMI6-F1
#
_entry.id   AF-A0ABD7CMI6-F1
#
_cell.length_a   1.000
_cell.length_b   1.000
_cell.length_c   1.000
_cell.angle_alpha   90.00
_cell.angle_beta   90.00
_cell.angle_gamma   90.00
#
_symmetry.space_group_name_H-M   'P 1'
#
loop_
_entity.id
_entity.type
_entity.pdbx_description
1 polymer ?
#
loop_
_entity_poly.entity_id
_entity_poly.type
_entity_poly.pdbx_seq_one_letter_code
_entity_poly.pdbx_strand_id
1 'polypeptide(L)'
;MNRLSNFIRSTGNFLGNSIENVCENTGKILYKNLKKNNYSGIAKGVKDSGKVLGKIGSVTTKSVFNVAGITLESGVKFSKFTGKLLKQKAIKKEVRIYGESKEFYKGKFVEADYKVLDKK
;
A
#
# COMPACT_ATOMS: atom_id res chain seq x y z
N MET A 1 -11.46 -6.51 -6.93
CA MET A 1 -10.22 -6.37 -6.14
C MET A 1 -9.02 -6.21 -7.04
N ASN A 2 -8.25 -5.15 -6.84
CA ASN A 2 -7.07 -4.83 -7.65
C ASN A 2 -5.90 -5.78 -7.32
N ARG A 3 -5.12 -6.25 -8.31
CA ARG A 3 -4.01 -7.21 -8.10
C ARG A 3 -3.02 -6.73 -7.03
N LEU A 4 -2.74 -5.43 -7.02
CA LEU A 4 -1.86 -4.78 -6.04
C LEU A 4 -2.43 -4.82 -4.60
N SER A 5 -3.74 -4.64 -4.43
CA SER A 5 -4.40 -4.71 -3.12
C SER A 5 -4.35 -6.13 -2.54
N ASN A 6 -4.55 -7.14 -3.39
CA ASN A 6 -4.41 -8.55 -3.01
C ASN A 6 -2.98 -8.90 -2.62
N PHE A 7 -2.00 -8.38 -3.37
CA PHE A 7 -0.58 -8.58 -3.06
C PHE A 7 -0.25 -8.01 -1.67
N ILE A 8 -0.63 -6.77 -1.39
CA ILE A 8 -0.37 -6.10 -0.10
C ILE A 8 -1.05 -6.85 1.07
N ARG A 9 -2.30 -7.28 0.90
CA ARG A 9 -2.99 -8.11 1.90
C ARG A 9 -2.29 -9.45 2.14
N SER A 10 -1.84 -10.10 1.07
CA SER A 10 -1.11 -11.37 1.15
C SER A 10 0.23 -11.21 1.87
N THR A 11 0.99 -10.15 1.54
CA THR A 11 2.24 -9.80 2.23
C THR A 11 2.00 -9.53 3.71
N GLY A 12 0.94 -8.82 4.07
CA GLY A 12 0.55 -8.59 5.47
C GLY A 12 0.24 -9.89 6.22
N ASN A 13 -0.44 -10.84 5.58
CA ASN A 13 -0.71 -12.16 6.15
C ASN A 13 0.57 -12.97 6.34
N PHE A 14 1.43 -12.99 5.33
CA PHE A 14 2.72 -13.67 5.41
C PHE A 14 3.59 -13.11 6.53
N LEU A 15 3.81 -11.80 6.56
CA LEU A 15 4.60 -11.12 7.58
C LEU A 15 4.02 -11.31 8.98
N GLY A 16 2.70 -11.17 9.13
CA GLY A 16 2.04 -11.39 10.42
C GLY A 16 2.25 -12.82 10.94
N ASN A 17 2.10 -13.83 10.07
CA ASN A 17 2.36 -15.24 10.43
C ASN A 17 3.84 -15.49 10.76
N SER A 18 4.76 -14.85 10.03
CA SER A 18 6.20 -14.95 10.31
C SER A 18 6.56 -14.35 11.67
N ILE A 19 6.01 -13.18 12.02
CA ILE A 19 6.21 -12.55 13.34
C ILE A 19 5.71 -13.48 14.46
N GLU A 20 4.52 -14.05 14.29
CA GLU A 20 3.95 -14.99 15.26
C GLU A 20 4.88 -16.19 15.50
N ASN A 21 5.33 -16.82 14.41
CA ASN A 21 6.21 -17.98 14.48
C ASN A 21 7.58 -17.66 15.09
N VAL A 22 8.18 -16.52 14.74
CA VAL A 22 9.49 -16.10 15.27
C VAL A 22 9.39 -15.80 16.77
N CYS A 23 8.38 -15.06 17.20
CA CYS A 23 8.17 -14.74 18.60
C CYS A 23 7.86 -16.00 19.43
N GLU A 24 7.02 -16.91 18.94
CA GLU A 24 6.75 -18.18 19.61
C GLU A 24 7.99 -19.07 19.72
N ASN A 25 8.77 -19.19 18.64
CA ASN A 25 10.00 -20.00 18.66
C ASN A 25 11.04 -19.41 19.60
N THR A 26 11.22 -18.09 19.58
CA THR A 26 12.14 -17.39 20.48
C THR A 26 11.73 -17.61 21.94
N GLY A 27 10.44 -17.48 22.26
CA GLY A 27 9.92 -17.78 23.60
C GLY A 27 10.15 -19.24 24.02
N LYS A 28 10.01 -20.21 23.10
CA LYS A 28 10.30 -21.65 23.36
C LYS A 28 11.79 -21.90 23.59
N ILE A 29 12.68 -21.27 22.81
CA ILE A 29 14.13 -21.41 22.97
C ILE A 29 14.58 -20.82 24.31
N LEU A 30 14.12 -19.61 24.63
CA LEU A 30 14.43 -18.96 25.90
C LEU A 30 13.88 -19.75 27.09
N TYR A 31 12.66 -20.30 26.99
CA TYR A 31 12.11 -21.20 28.00
C TYR A 31 13.01 -22.41 28.27
N LYS A 32 13.50 -23.08 27.21
CA LYS A 32 14.40 -24.24 27.36
C LYS A 32 15.71 -23.83 28.05
N ASN A 33 16.30 -22.70 27.67
CA ASN A 33 17.54 -22.21 28.26
C ASN A 33 17.37 -21.81 29.73
N LEU A 34 16.30 -21.07 30.06
CA LEU A 34 16.03 -20.63 31.43
C LEU A 34 15.67 -21.81 32.35
N LYS A 35 14.93 -22.80 31.84
CA LYS A 35 14.64 -24.03 32.59
C LYS A 35 15.91 -24.84 32.88
N LYS A 36 16.86 -24.91 31.94
CA LYS A 36 18.16 -25.56 32.12
C LYS A 36 19.01 -24.88 33.21
N ASN A 37 18.83 -23.58 33.40
CA ASN A 37 19.54 -22.77 34.39
C ASN A 37 18.78 -22.60 35.73
N ASN A 38 17.80 -23.47 36.04
CA ASN A 38 16.97 -23.44 37.25
C ASN A 38 16.08 -22.18 37.46
N TYR A 39 15.87 -21.35 36.43
CA TYR A 39 14.98 -20.18 36.48
C TYR A 39 13.54 -20.52 36.04
N SER A 40 12.93 -21.53 36.65
CA SER A 40 11.64 -22.10 36.23
C SER A 40 10.47 -21.10 36.26
N GLY A 41 10.42 -20.20 37.24
CA GLY A 41 9.39 -19.16 37.34
C GLY A 41 9.43 -18.15 36.19
N ILE A 42 10.64 -17.70 35.83
CA ILE A 42 10.86 -16.74 34.72
C ILE A 42 10.66 -17.43 33.37
N ALA A 43 11.08 -18.70 33.25
CA ALA A 43 10.97 -19.47 32.02
C ALA A 43 9.53 -19.51 31.49
N LYS A 44 8.55 -19.81 32.36
CA LYS A 44 7.14 -19.87 31.97
C LYS A 44 6.62 -18.51 31.48
N GLY A 45 6.98 -17.43 32.20
CA GLY A 45 6.63 -16.07 31.81
C GLY A 45 7.17 -15.68 30.43
N VAL A 46 8.42 -16.04 30.11
CA VAL A 46 9.03 -15.76 28.79
C VAL A 46 8.36 -16.54 27.66
N LYS A 47 7.98 -17.81 27.90
CA LYS A 47 7.24 -18.62 26.93
C LYS A 47 5.89 -17.99 26.58
N ASP A 48 5.13 -17.61 27.61
CA ASP A 48 3.80 -17.05 27.43
C ASP A 48 3.86 -15.63 26.83
N SER A 49 4.84 -14.82 27.25
CA SER A 49 5.08 -13.49 26.68
C SER A 49 5.44 -13.55 25.19
N GLY A 50 6.30 -14.49 24.78
CA GLY A 50 6.63 -14.70 23.36
C GLY A 50 5.40 -15.06 22.52
N LYS A 51 4.48 -15.85 23.07
CA LYS A 51 3.22 -16.19 22.42
C LYS A 51 2.27 -14.99 22.31
N VAL A 52 2.12 -14.23 23.38
CA VAL A 52 1.24 -13.04 23.40
C VAL A 52 1.78 -11.95 22.46
N LEU A 53 3.07 -11.63 22.54
CA LEU A 53 3.72 -10.66 21.65
C LEU A 53 3.61 -11.08 20.18
N GLY A 54 3.85 -12.35 19.87
CA GLY A 54 3.71 -12.88 18.52
C GLY A 54 2.31 -12.69 17.95
N LYS A 55 1.27 -12.99 18.74
CA LYS A 55 -0.13 -12.79 18.34
C LYS A 55 -0.49 -11.32 18.13
N ILE A 56 -0.09 -10.44 19.05
CA ILE A 56 -0.38 -9.01 18.94
C ILE A 56 0.33 -8.42 17.72
N GLY A 57 1.60 -8.76 17.50
CA GLY A 57 2.36 -8.33 16.33
C GLY A 57 1.76 -8.85 15.01
N SER A 58 1.32 -10.11 14.99
CA SER A 58 0.64 -10.76 13.85
C SER A 58 -0.65 -10.04 13.47
N VAL A 59 -1.53 -9.79 14.44
CA VAL A 59 -2.81 -9.11 14.20
C VAL A 59 -2.60 -7.66 13.74
N THR A 60 -1.69 -6.94 14.40
CA THR A 60 -1.39 -5.54 14.06
C THR A 60 -0.81 -5.40 12.65
N THR A 61 0.11 -6.30 12.28
CA THR A 61 0.69 -6.30 10.93
C THR A 61 -0.38 -6.60 9.87
N LYS A 62 -1.19 -7.64 10.09
CA LYS A 62 -2.28 -7.99 9.18
C LYS A 62 -3.29 -6.86 9.03
N SER A 63 -3.65 -6.15 10.11
CA SER A 63 -4.62 -5.06 10.06
C SER A 63 -4.09 -3.85 9.30
N VAL A 64 -2.85 -3.43 9.52
CA VAL A 64 -2.21 -2.31 8.82
C VAL A 64 -2.17 -2.57 7.31
N PHE A 65 -1.73 -3.75 6.90
CA PHE A 65 -1.68 -4.11 5.47
C PHE A 65 -3.08 -4.25 4.86
N ASN A 66 -4.07 -4.70 5.63
CA ASN A 66 -5.45 -4.74 5.18
C ASN A 66 -6.01 -3.32 4.91
N VAL A 67 -5.77 -2.38 5.84
CA VAL A 67 -6.15 -0.97 5.68
C VAL A 67 -5.42 -0.35 4.49
N ALA A 68 -4.11 -0.55 4.36
CA ALA A 68 -3.33 -0.08 3.22
C ALA A 68 -3.88 -0.61 1.88
N GLY A 69 -4.24 -1.90 1.84
CA GLY A 69 -4.88 -2.52 0.67
C GLY A 69 -6.24 -1.92 0.31
N ILE A 70 -7.07 -1.58 1.30
CA ILE A 70 -8.37 -0.91 1.11
C ILE A 70 -8.16 0.52 0.61
N THR A 71 -7.27 1.29 1.24
CA THR A 71 -6.97 2.68 0.85
C THR A 71 -6.46 2.76 -0.59
N LEU A 72 -5.59 1.83 -1.00
CA LEU A 72 -5.13 1.74 -2.39
C LEU A 72 -6.25 1.39 -3.37
N GLU A 73 -7.16 0.49 -3.00
CA GLU A 73 -8.31 0.18 -3.86
C GLU A 73 -9.25 1.39 -4.01
N SER A 74 -9.49 2.12 -2.93
CA SER A 74 -10.25 3.38 -2.93
C SER A 74 -9.55 4.47 -3.74
N GLY A 75 -8.24 4.65 -3.59
CA GLY A 75 -7.46 5.62 -4.36
C GLY A 75 -7.46 5.34 -5.86
N VAL A 76 -7.37 4.07 -6.27
CA VAL A 76 -7.47 3.67 -7.68
C VAL A 76 -8.88 3.93 -8.24
N LYS A 77 -9.93 3.66 -7.46
CA LYS A 77 -11.31 4.00 -7.86
C LYS A 77 -11.51 5.51 -7.99
N PHE A 78 -10.99 6.29 -7.05
CA PHE A 78 -11.04 7.75 -7.09
C PHE A 78 -10.28 8.31 -8.29
N SER A 79 -9.06 7.84 -8.54
CA SER A 79 -8.25 8.22 -9.71
C SER A 79 -8.93 7.86 -11.04
N LYS A 80 -9.57 6.69 -11.15
CA LYS A 80 -10.37 6.34 -12.33
C LYS A 80 -11.59 7.24 -12.50
N PHE A 81 -12.25 7.60 -11.39
CA PHE A 81 -13.41 8.49 -11.41
C PHE A 81 -13.03 9.92 -11.81
N THR A 82 -11.99 10.50 -11.22
CA THR A 82 -11.47 11.82 -11.59
C THR A 82 -10.91 11.83 -13.00
N GLY A 83 -10.23 10.77 -13.45
CA GLY A 83 -9.80 10.62 -14.85
C GLY A 83 -10.97 10.56 -15.83
N LYS A 84 -12.10 9.92 -15.46
CA LYS A 84 -13.32 9.89 -16.28
C LYS A 84 -14.01 11.25 -16.31
N LEU A 85 -14.08 11.96 -15.19
CA LEU A 85 -14.58 13.34 -15.11
C LEU A 85 -13.73 14.30 -15.93
N LEU A 86 -12.41 14.20 -15.84
CA LEU A 86 -11.48 14.96 -16.67
C LEU A 86 -11.69 14.66 -18.15
N LYS A 87 -11.84 13.39 -18.56
CA LYS A 87 -12.18 13.04 -19.96
C LYS A 87 -13.53 13.58 -20.43
N GLN A 88 -14.53 13.68 -19.55
CA GLN A 88 -15.86 14.18 -19.90
C GLN A 88 -15.95 15.71 -19.90
N LYS A 89 -15.20 16.39 -19.02
CA LYS A 89 -15.19 17.86 -18.90
C LYS A 89 -14.08 18.55 -19.69
N ALA A 90 -12.99 17.85 -20.00
CA ALA A 90 -11.96 18.36 -20.89
C ALA A 90 -12.49 18.27 -22.32
N ILE A 91 -12.95 19.40 -22.84
CA ILE A 91 -13.15 19.57 -24.28
C ILE A 91 -11.78 19.36 -24.91
N LYS A 92 -11.66 18.34 -25.77
CA LYS A 92 -10.48 18.14 -26.60
C LYS A 92 -10.30 19.41 -27.44
N LYS A 93 -9.43 20.32 -26.99
CA LYS A 93 -9.12 21.55 -27.71
C LYS A 93 -8.24 21.15 -28.88
N GLU A 94 -8.84 20.65 -29.95
CA GLU A 94 -8.15 20.46 -31.22
C GLU A 94 -7.81 21.84 -31.77
N VAL A 95 -6.63 22.35 -31.40
CA VAL A 95 -6.07 23.54 -32.04
C VAL A 95 -5.57 23.08 -33.41
N ARG A 96 -6.43 23.20 -34.44
CA ARG A 96 -6.00 23.10 -35.84
C ARG A 96 -5.27 24.39 -36.19
N ILE A 97 -3.94 24.32 -36.23
CA ILE A 97 -3.12 25.41 -36.75
C ILE A 97 -3.12 25.28 -38.28
N TYR A 98 -3.88 26.15 -38.95
CA TYR A 98 -3.83 26.29 -40.40
C TYR A 98 -2.67 27.24 -40.73
N GLY A 99 -1.58 26.68 -41.25
CA GLY A 99 -0.45 27.42 -41.76
C GLY A 99 0.07 26.76 -43.03
N GLU A 100 -0.04 27.45 -44.15
CA GLU A 100 0.61 27.06 -45.41
C GLU A 100 2.11 27.34 -45.28
N SER A 101 2.87 26.33 -44.88
CA SER A 101 4.24 26.04 -45.35
C SER A 101 5.01 25.20 -44.32
N LYS A 102 5.91 24.37 -44.82
CA LYS A 102 6.86 23.56 -44.02
C LYS A 102 7.82 24.40 -43.17
N GLU A 103 7.90 25.72 -43.38
CA GLU A 103 8.82 26.61 -42.66
C GLU A 103 8.25 27.17 -41.35
N PHE A 104 6.92 27.29 -41.22
CA PHE A 104 6.30 27.88 -40.03
C PHE A 104 6.53 27.08 -38.73
N TYR A 105 6.76 25.78 -38.84
CA TYR A 105 6.90 24.85 -37.71
C TYR A 105 8.36 24.56 -37.30
N LYS A 106 9.36 25.12 -38.00
CA LYS A 106 10.76 24.92 -37.64
C LYS A 106 11.08 25.72 -36.36
N GLY A 107 11.22 25.03 -35.24
CA GLY A 107 11.68 25.61 -33.96
C GLY A 107 10.57 26.12 -33.02
N LYS A 108 9.29 25.84 -33.30
CA LYS A 108 8.20 26.21 -32.39
C LYS A 108 7.67 24.99 -31.62
N PHE A 109 7.65 25.08 -30.30
CA PHE A 109 6.95 24.14 -29.43
C PHE A 109 5.50 24.61 -29.28
N VAL A 110 4.54 23.71 -29.48
CA VAL A 110 3.13 23.99 -29.24
C VAL A 110 2.84 23.70 -27.77
N GLU A 111 2.77 24.74 -26.96
CA GLU A 111 2.33 24.65 -25.57
C GLU A 111 0.81 24.70 -25.52
N ALA A 112 0.20 23.61 -25.05
CA ALA A 112 -1.25 23.50 -24.93
C ALA A 112 -1.65 23.79 -23.47
N ASP A 113 -2.08 25.01 -23.19
CA ASP A 113 -2.65 25.38 -21.89
C ASP A 113 -4.11 24.93 -21.76
N TYR A 114 -4.35 24.05 -20.79
CA TYR A 114 -5.68 23.58 -20.41
C TYR A 114 -6.31 24.55 -19.42
N LYS A 115 -7.33 25.31 -19.85
CA LYS A 115 -8.10 26.20 -18.98
C LYS A 115 -9.33 25.46 -18.44
N VAL A 116 -9.43 25.29 -17.13
CA VAL A 116 -10.63 24.75 -16.46
C VAL A 116 -11.66 25.88 -16.34
N LEU A 117 -12.86 25.67 -16.89
CA LEU A 117 -13.98 26.62 -16.76
C LEU A 117 -14.87 26.16 -15.61
N ASP A 118 -14.98 26.98 -14.56
CA ASP A 118 -16.00 26.80 -13.53
C ASP A 118 -17.38 27.19 -14.09
N LYS A 119 -18.37 26.31 -13.89
CA LYS A 119 -19.76 26.61 -14.20
C LYS A 119 -20.36 27.41 -13.05
N LYS A 120 -20.90 28.61 -13.37
CA LYS A 120 -21.91 29.29 -12.56
C LYS A 120 -23.18 28.44 -12.43
#